data_AF-A0A7X6WG02-F1
#
_entry.id   AF-A0A7X6WG02-F1
#
_cell.length_a   1.000
_cell.length_b   1.000
_cell.length_c   1.000
_cell.angle_alpha   90.00
_cell.angle_beta   90.00
_cell.angle_gamma   90.00
#
_symmetry.space_group_name_H-M   'P 1'
#
loop_
_entity.id
_entity.type
_entity.pdbx_description
1 polymer ?
#
loop_
_entity_poly.entity_id
_entity_poly.type
_entity_poly.pdbx_seq_one_letter_code
_entity_poly.pdbx_strand_id
1 'polypeptide(L)'
;MKTINLTQLLHQSQVESLKELIYQQQEQFVDDYQLVNVLDEEVRLIFKNERDAQMFYTDCQFGHRFLKNVVVRYDMNDEKVLVLRPIQSIISLLKHNESSLLTISQKLGINFEVEYIQAFTNHHLTLEIENGQMKNPECTLYVNLEHMTFGLGRLYKLMRDESDFYALNTSIKQIRSETIL
;
A
#
# COMPACT_ATOMS: atom_id res chain seq x y z
N MET A 1 -22.35 1.63 -4.73
CA MET A 1 -21.04 0.96 -4.93
C MET A 1 -21.25 -0.55 -4.84
N LYS A 2 -20.84 -1.33 -5.84
CA LYS A 2 -21.07 -2.78 -5.90
C LYS A 2 -19.77 -3.52 -5.57
N THR A 3 -19.80 -4.51 -4.69
CA THR A 3 -18.63 -5.38 -4.47
C THR A 3 -18.59 -6.45 -5.55
N ILE A 4 -17.43 -6.67 -6.15
CA ILE A 4 -17.16 -7.77 -7.08
C ILE A 4 -16.07 -8.66 -6.51
N ASN A 5 -16.00 -9.92 -6.95
CA ASN A 5 -14.92 -10.83 -6.57
C ASN A 5 -13.79 -10.84 -7.61
N LEU A 6 -12.65 -11.41 -7.23
CA LEU A 6 -11.47 -11.48 -8.10
C LEU A 6 -11.78 -12.22 -9.41
N THR A 7 -12.48 -13.35 -9.37
CA THR A 7 -12.85 -14.12 -10.56
C THR A 7 -13.66 -13.29 -11.57
N GLN A 8 -14.60 -12.47 -11.10
CA GLN A 8 -15.37 -11.57 -11.94
C GLN A 8 -14.48 -10.52 -12.61
N LEU A 9 -13.54 -9.94 -11.85
CA LEU A 9 -12.60 -8.96 -12.38
C LEU A 9 -11.69 -9.57 -13.47
N LEU A 10 -11.13 -10.76 -13.21
CA LEU A 10 -10.28 -11.47 -14.17
C LEU A 10 -11.05 -11.83 -15.45
N HIS A 11 -12.26 -12.35 -15.32
CA HIS A 11 -13.12 -12.67 -16.46
C HIS A 11 -13.46 -11.43 -17.30
N GLN A 12 -13.77 -10.30 -16.67
CA GLN A 12 -14.08 -9.05 -17.38
C GLN A 12 -12.85 -8.46 -18.08
N SER A 13 -11.66 -8.71 -17.53
CA SER A 13 -10.39 -8.27 -18.10
C SER A 13 -9.82 -9.26 -19.13
N GLN A 14 -10.46 -10.41 -19.33
CA GLN A 14 -10.04 -11.47 -20.27
C GLN A 14 -8.64 -12.01 -19.98
N VAL A 15 -8.28 -12.15 -18.70
CA VAL A 15 -6.99 -12.69 -18.24
C VAL A 15 -7.18 -13.84 -17.26
N GLU A 16 -6.18 -14.71 -17.15
CA GLU A 16 -6.28 -15.92 -16.32
C GLU A 16 -5.77 -15.71 -14.90
N SER A 17 -4.92 -14.68 -14.68
CA SER A 17 -4.29 -14.42 -13.39
C SER A 17 -4.25 -12.93 -13.03
N LEU A 18 -4.21 -12.64 -11.73
CA LEU A 18 -4.05 -11.29 -11.21
C LEU A 18 -2.68 -10.72 -11.57
N LYS A 19 -1.65 -11.56 -11.61
CA LYS A 19 -0.31 -11.14 -12.04
C LYS A 19 -0.31 -10.63 -13.48
N GLU A 20 -1.00 -11.33 -14.38
CA GLU A 20 -1.19 -10.92 -15.76
C GLU A 20 -2.02 -9.62 -15.84
N LEU A 21 -3.11 -9.52 -15.08
CA LEU A 21 -3.91 -8.30 -15.00
C LEU A 21 -3.07 -7.09 -14.59
N ILE A 22 -2.27 -7.23 -13.52
CA ILE A 22 -1.40 -6.16 -13.02
C ILE A 22 -0.43 -5.71 -14.10
N TYR A 23 0.19 -6.67 -14.80
CA TYR A 23 1.15 -6.37 -15.86
C TYR A 23 0.49 -5.62 -17.03
N GLN A 24 -0.61 -6.14 -17.57
CA GLN A 24 -1.32 -5.52 -18.70
C GLN A 24 -1.81 -4.11 -18.36
N GLN A 25 -2.41 -3.93 -17.17
CA GLN A 25 -2.91 -2.63 -16.76
C GLN A 25 -1.78 -1.63 -16.47
N GLN A 26 -0.63 -2.10 -15.98
CA GLN A 26 0.54 -1.26 -15.79
C GLN A 26 1.10 -0.75 -17.13
N GLU A 27 1.27 -1.63 -18.12
CA GLU A 27 1.74 -1.23 -19.46
C GLU A 27 0.78 -0.21 -20.08
N GLN A 28 -0.53 -0.52 -20.09
CA GLN A 28 -1.55 0.38 -20.61
C GLN A 28 -1.55 1.75 -19.90
N PHE A 29 -1.35 1.76 -18.58
CA PHE A 29 -1.29 3.00 -17.81
C PHE A 29 -0.06 3.86 -18.15
N VAL A 30 1.09 3.22 -18.37
CA VAL A 30 2.30 3.94 -18.79
C VAL A 30 2.11 4.56 -20.16
N ASP A 31 1.51 3.82 -21.09
CA ASP A 31 1.25 4.27 -22.45
C ASP A 31 0.23 5.42 -22.51
N ASP A 32 -0.88 5.30 -21.77
CA ASP A 32 -1.99 6.27 -21.80
C ASP A 32 -1.65 7.58 -21.11
N TYR A 33 -0.99 7.52 -19.94
CA TYR A 33 -0.82 8.70 -19.08
C TYR A 33 0.57 9.31 -19.15
N GLN A 34 1.55 8.61 -19.75
CA GLN A 34 2.95 9.06 -19.85
C GLN A 34 3.44 9.72 -18.55
N LEU A 35 3.03 9.19 -17.39
CA LEU A 35 3.21 9.87 -16.12
C LEU A 35 4.69 9.84 -15.73
N VAL A 36 5.40 10.91 -16.08
CA VAL A 36 6.79 11.20 -15.70
C VAL A 36 6.92 11.57 -14.21
N ASN A 37 5.80 11.90 -13.55
CA ASN A 37 5.83 12.43 -12.19
C ASN A 37 5.66 11.36 -11.10
N VAL A 38 6.60 11.36 -10.16
CA VAL A 38 6.52 10.66 -8.88
C VAL A 38 5.36 11.26 -8.10
N LEU A 39 4.20 10.61 -8.13
CA LEU A 39 3.12 10.94 -7.22
C LEU A 39 3.62 10.70 -5.78
N ASP A 40 3.55 11.73 -4.94
CA ASP A 40 3.94 11.70 -3.53
C ASP A 40 2.99 10.78 -2.76
N GLU A 41 3.28 9.48 -2.81
CA GLU A 41 2.61 8.47 -2.00
C GLU A 41 3.26 8.40 -0.63
N GLU A 42 2.39 8.40 0.38
CA GLU A 42 2.78 8.41 1.77
C GLU A 42 2.17 7.20 2.48
N VAL A 43 2.94 6.63 3.40
CA VAL A 43 2.46 5.61 4.34
C VAL A 43 2.48 6.23 5.71
N ARG A 44 1.35 6.18 6.41
CA ARG A 44 1.23 6.66 7.78
C ARG A 44 1.40 5.48 8.73
N LEU A 45 2.25 5.63 9.72
CA LEU A 45 2.41 4.70 10.83
C LEU A 45 1.83 5.38 12.07
N ILE A 46 0.81 4.77 12.66
CA ILE A 46 0.09 5.32 13.81
C ILE A 46 0.47 4.49 15.03
N PHE A 47 1.16 5.12 15.97
CA PHE A 47 1.64 4.48 17.19
C PHE A 47 0.65 4.70 18.33
N LYS A 48 0.60 3.75 19.26
CA LYS A 48 -0.21 3.89 20.48
C LYS A 48 0.26 5.05 21.36
N ASN A 49 1.57 5.32 21.36
CA ASN A 49 2.18 6.37 22.16
C ASN A 49 3.37 7.01 21.42
N GLU A 50 3.70 8.23 21.84
CA GLU A 50 4.76 9.06 21.24
C GLU A 50 6.15 8.42 21.42
N ARG A 51 6.38 7.73 22.54
CA ARG A 51 7.65 7.08 22.83
C ARG A 51 8.00 6.02 21.78
N ASP A 52 7.02 5.20 21.37
CA ASP A 52 7.22 4.19 20.34
C ASP A 52 7.49 4.82 18.98
N ALA A 53 6.79 5.91 18.64
CA ALA A 53 7.06 6.68 17.43
C ALA A 53 8.48 7.27 17.45
N GLN A 54 8.91 7.82 18.58
CA GLN A 54 10.27 8.35 18.75
C GLN A 54 11.35 7.27 18.64
N MET A 55 11.11 6.09 19.21
CA MET A 55 12.01 4.94 19.08
C MET A 55 12.14 4.51 17.61
N PHE A 56 11.01 4.40 16.90
CA PHE A 56 11.01 4.09 15.47
C PHE A 56 11.79 5.13 14.65
N TYR A 57 11.49 6.42 14.86
CA TYR A 57 12.12 7.52 14.14
C TYR A 57 13.64 7.55 14.37
N THR A 58 14.07 7.42 15.63
CA THR A 58 15.49 7.47 16.01
C THR A 58 16.27 6.33 15.38
N ASP A 59 15.74 5.11 15.39
CA ASP A 59 16.41 3.96 14.77
C ASP A 59 16.46 4.07 13.23
N CYS A 60 15.44 4.65 12.60
CA CYS A 60 15.46 4.92 11.16
C CYS A 60 16.52 5.99 10.77
N GLN A 61 16.69 7.04 11.57
CA GLN A 61 17.61 8.15 11.27
C GLN A 61 19.07 7.83 11.63
N PHE A 62 19.28 7.28 12.83
CA PHE A 62 20.61 7.16 13.44
C PHE A 62 21.02 5.71 13.71
N GLY A 63 20.07 4.78 13.69
CA GLY A 63 20.31 3.36 13.93
C GLY A 63 20.68 2.61 12.67
N HIS A 64 20.02 1.48 12.45
CA HIS A 64 20.38 0.51 11.41
C HIS A 64 19.98 0.95 9.99
N ARG A 65 19.26 2.07 9.85
CA ARG A 65 18.73 2.58 8.56
C ARG A 65 17.98 1.51 7.79
N PHE A 66 17.04 0.85 8.46
CA PHE A 66 16.30 -0.26 7.89
C PHE A 66 15.58 0.12 6.59
N LEU A 67 15.00 1.32 6.51
CA LEU A 67 14.26 1.78 5.33
C LEU A 67 15.16 2.58 4.38
N LYS A 68 15.84 1.88 3.46
CA LYS A 68 16.67 2.54 2.43
C LYS A 68 15.80 3.39 1.50
N ASN A 69 16.25 4.62 1.23
CA ASN A 69 15.59 5.58 0.32
C ASN A 69 14.17 5.99 0.73
N VAL A 70 13.78 5.75 1.98
CA VAL A 70 12.52 6.23 2.56
C VAL A 70 12.85 7.25 3.64
N VAL A 71 12.32 8.45 3.51
CA VAL A 71 12.35 9.48 4.55
C VAL A 71 11.22 9.21 5.52
N VAL A 72 11.56 9.16 6.81
CA VAL A 72 10.61 9.10 7.92
C VAL A 72 10.54 10.49 8.55
N ARG A 73 9.34 11.02 8.73
CA ARG A 73 9.08 12.31 9.39
C ARG A 73 7.87 12.20 10.32
N TYR A 74 7.78 13.08 11.31
CA TYR A 74 6.56 13.22 12.09
C TYR A 74 5.45 13.87 11.27
N ASP A 75 4.20 13.50 11.55
CA ASP A 75 3.05 14.30 11.18
C ASP A 75 3.10 15.63 11.93
N MET A 76 2.69 16.73 11.28
CA MET A 76 2.76 18.06 11.89
C MET A 76 1.74 18.27 13.02
N ASN A 77 0.70 17.44 13.06
CA ASN A 77 -0.42 17.59 13.99
C ASN A 77 -0.48 16.49 15.05
N ASP A 78 0.29 15.41 14.90
CA ASP A 78 0.27 14.28 15.83
C ASP A 78 1.66 13.63 15.96
N GLU A 79 2.26 13.77 17.14
CA GLU A 79 3.58 13.22 17.47
C GLU A 79 3.57 11.68 17.56
N LYS A 80 2.39 11.05 17.57
CA LYS A 80 2.26 9.58 17.51
C LYS A 80 2.19 9.06 16.07
N VAL A 81 2.21 9.94 15.08
CA VAL A 81 2.11 9.55 13.67
C VAL A 81 3.42 9.85 12.96
N LEU A 82 3.96 8.83 12.29
CA LEU A 82 5.08 8.98 11.38
C LEU A 82 4.61 8.80 9.94
N VAL A 83 5.17 9.60 9.04
CA VAL A 83 4.89 9.58 7.61
C VAL A 83 6.14 9.14 6.86
N LEU A 84 5.99 8.13 6.01
CA LEU A 84 7.07 7.53 5.23
C LEU A 84 6.91 7.92 3.75
N ARG A 85 7.97 8.48 3.16
CA ARG A 85 7.99 8.90 1.75
C ARG A 85 9.43 9.05 1.20
N PRO A 86 9.67 8.89 -0.11
CA PRO A 86 8.75 8.31 -1.10
C PRO A 86 8.62 6.80 -0.92
N ILE A 87 7.47 6.24 -1.27
CA ILE A 87 7.24 4.79 -1.26
C ILE A 87 7.16 4.27 -2.69
N GLN A 88 8.03 3.32 -3.03
CA GLN A 88 7.98 2.64 -4.33
C GLN A 88 6.82 1.64 -4.39
N SER A 89 6.65 0.88 -3.31
CA SER A 89 5.62 -0.14 -3.16
C SER A 89 5.41 -0.45 -1.68
N ILE A 90 4.17 -0.39 -1.20
CA ILE A 90 3.83 -0.73 0.19
C ILE A 90 4.08 -2.22 0.47
N ILE A 91 3.84 -3.12 -0.51
CA ILE A 91 4.09 -4.55 -0.29
C ILE A 91 5.59 -4.84 -0.05
N SER A 92 6.49 -4.03 -0.58
CA SER A 92 7.93 -4.16 -0.30
C SER A 92 8.29 -3.88 1.16
N LEU A 93 7.54 -2.99 1.82
CA LEU A 93 7.69 -2.64 3.24
C LEU A 93 7.06 -3.68 4.17
N LEU A 94 6.18 -4.54 3.66
CA LEU A 94 5.42 -5.53 4.42
C LEU A 94 5.96 -6.97 4.26
N LYS A 95 7.06 -7.17 3.55
CA LYS A 95 7.69 -8.49 3.39
C LYS A 95 8.70 -8.77 4.50
N HIS A 96 8.89 -10.02 4.90
CA HIS A 96 10.00 -10.37 5.77
C HIS A 96 11.34 -10.25 5.01
N ASN A 97 11.98 -9.09 5.14
CA ASN A 97 13.35 -8.81 4.73
C ASN A 97 13.99 -7.92 5.80
N GLU A 98 15.31 -7.75 5.75
CA GLU A 98 16.03 -6.96 6.76
C GLU A 98 15.58 -5.50 6.87
N SER A 99 14.87 -4.99 5.84
CA SER A 99 14.51 -3.60 5.63
C SER A 99 12.99 -3.35 5.70
N SER A 100 12.23 -4.20 6.39
CA SER A 100 10.77 -4.11 6.42
C SER A 100 10.21 -3.62 7.74
N LEU A 101 8.97 -3.12 7.70
CA LEU A 101 8.22 -2.68 8.87
C LEU A 101 8.01 -3.81 9.88
N LEU A 102 7.85 -5.05 9.38
CA LEU A 102 7.75 -6.25 10.22
C LEU A 102 9.05 -6.47 11.01
N THR A 103 10.20 -6.36 10.35
CA THR A 103 11.49 -6.56 11.00
C THR A 103 11.78 -5.46 12.03
N ILE A 104 11.42 -4.21 11.74
CA ILE A 104 11.58 -3.09 12.67
C ILE A 104 10.72 -3.30 13.92
N SER A 105 9.43 -3.63 13.73
CA SER A 105 8.52 -3.96 14.84
C SER A 105 9.09 -5.07 15.73
N GLN A 106 9.57 -6.16 15.13
CA GLN A 106 10.15 -7.28 15.86
C GLN A 106 11.40 -6.88 16.66
N LYS A 107 12.29 -6.10 16.06
CA LYS A 107 13.57 -5.70 16.70
C LYS A 107 13.38 -4.69 17.81
N LEU A 108 12.50 -3.72 17.62
CA LEU A 108 12.27 -2.66 18.59
C LEU A 108 11.21 -3.02 19.64
N GLY A 109 10.45 -4.09 19.42
CA GLY A 109 9.35 -4.50 20.30
C GLY A 109 8.21 -3.49 20.31
N ILE A 110 7.97 -2.84 19.16
CA ILE A 110 6.95 -1.79 19.01
C ILE A 110 5.86 -2.24 18.05
N ASN A 111 4.66 -1.74 18.29
CA ASN A 111 3.47 -2.03 17.50
C ASN A 111 2.90 -0.72 16.93
N PHE A 112 2.35 -0.80 15.73
CA PHE A 112 1.76 0.36 15.06
C PHE A 112 0.76 -0.08 14.00
N GLU A 113 -0.21 0.80 13.75
CA GLU A 113 -1.12 0.67 12.60
C GLU A 113 -0.45 1.28 11.38
N VAL A 114 -0.76 0.73 10.20
CA VAL A 114 -0.29 1.19 8.91
C VAL A 114 -1.50 1.63 8.11
N GLU A 115 -1.51 2.88 7.65
CA GLU A 115 -2.46 3.38 6.68
C GLU A 115 -1.73 3.76 5.39
N TYR A 116 -2.28 3.31 4.26
CA TYR A 116 -1.78 3.65 2.94
C TYR A 116 -2.94 3.96 2.01
N ILE A 117 -2.91 5.16 1.43
CA ILE A 117 -3.84 5.59 0.38
C ILE A 117 -3.01 5.76 -0.89
N GLN A 118 -3.31 4.94 -1.90
CA GLN A 118 -2.67 5.04 -3.18
C GLN A 118 -3.12 6.32 -3.89
N ALA A 119 -2.18 7.20 -4.21
CA ALA A 119 -2.47 8.40 -4.99
C ALA A 119 -3.13 8.02 -6.33
N PHE A 120 -3.99 8.90 -6.86
CA PHE A 120 -4.74 8.72 -8.11
C PHE A 120 -5.85 7.66 -8.10
N THR A 121 -5.60 6.47 -7.55
CA THR A 121 -6.60 5.37 -7.56
C THR A 121 -7.47 5.36 -6.30
N ASN A 122 -7.02 6.03 -5.23
CA ASN A 122 -7.63 6.03 -3.91
C ASN A 122 -7.79 4.64 -3.28
N HIS A 123 -7.07 3.63 -3.78
CA HIS A 123 -7.01 2.33 -3.11
C HIS A 123 -6.50 2.51 -1.70
N HIS A 124 -7.15 1.84 -0.77
CA HIS A 124 -6.87 1.99 0.65
C HIS A 124 -6.38 0.67 1.23
N LEU A 125 -5.33 0.72 2.04
CA LEU A 125 -4.84 -0.40 2.82
C LEU A 125 -4.67 0.05 4.27
N THR A 126 -5.29 -0.70 5.17
CA THR A 126 -5.06 -0.59 6.62
C THR A 126 -4.63 -1.94 7.17
N LEU A 127 -3.71 -1.94 8.12
CA LEU A 127 -3.32 -3.13 8.87
C LEU A 127 -2.64 -2.76 10.18
N GLU A 128 -2.49 -3.72 11.08
CA GLU A 128 -1.70 -3.61 12.29
C GLU A 128 -0.39 -4.41 12.13
N ILE A 129 0.71 -3.88 12.64
CA ILE A 129 1.96 -4.62 12.79
C ILE A 129 2.22 -4.82 14.28
N GLU A 130 2.22 -6.08 14.69
CA GLU A 130 2.47 -6.49 16.08
C GLU A 130 3.54 -7.57 16.13
N ASN A 131 4.61 -7.32 16.90
CA ASN A 131 5.72 -8.26 17.08
C ASN A 131 6.25 -8.83 15.73
N GLY A 132 6.33 -7.98 14.71
CA GLY A 132 6.75 -8.34 13.37
C GLY A 132 5.79 -9.22 12.57
N GLN A 133 4.51 -9.24 12.92
CA GLN A 133 3.47 -9.90 12.14
C GLN A 133 2.43 -8.89 11.68
N MET A 134 1.90 -9.08 10.46
CA MET A 134 0.71 -8.37 10.01
C MET A 134 -0.54 -8.95 10.71
N LYS A 135 -1.39 -8.06 11.21
CA LYS A 135 -2.69 -8.35 11.82
C LYS A 135 -3.75 -7.52 11.13
N ASN A 136 -4.96 -8.09 11.05
CA ASN A 136 -6.16 -7.42 10.56
C ASN A 136 -5.96 -6.61 9.26
N PRO A 137 -5.31 -7.16 8.21
CA PRO A 137 -5.18 -6.41 6.98
C PRO A 137 -6.55 -6.22 6.34
N GLU A 138 -6.77 -5.04 5.78
CA GLU A 138 -7.95 -4.68 5.03
C GLU A 138 -7.54 -3.83 3.84
N CYS A 139 -7.63 -4.40 2.63
CA CYS A 139 -7.37 -3.67 1.39
C CYS A 139 -8.67 -3.44 0.63
N THR A 140 -8.90 -2.21 0.16
CA THR A 140 -10.03 -1.84 -0.69
C THR A 140 -9.52 -1.30 -2.01
N LEU A 141 -9.86 -2.00 -3.10
CA LEU A 141 -9.58 -1.58 -4.46
C LEU A 141 -10.82 -0.93 -5.07
N TYR A 142 -10.66 0.25 -5.66
CA TYR A 142 -11.71 0.97 -6.38
C TYR A 142 -11.54 0.83 -7.88
N VAL A 143 -12.46 0.11 -8.53
CA VAL A 143 -12.32 -0.23 -9.95
C VAL A 143 -13.48 0.32 -10.75
N ASN A 144 -13.15 1.06 -11.81
CA ASN A 144 -14.10 1.38 -12.86
C ASN A 144 -13.98 0.30 -13.96
N LEU A 145 -15.02 -0.50 -14.15
CA LEU A 145 -14.99 -1.59 -15.13
C LEU A 145 -15.03 -1.10 -16.58
N GLU A 146 -15.51 0.12 -16.83
CA GLU A 146 -15.51 0.74 -18.16
C GLU A 146 -14.11 1.29 -18.52
N HIS A 147 -13.34 1.66 -17.50
CA HIS A 147 -11.99 2.17 -17.66
C HIS A 147 -11.06 1.61 -16.56
N MET A 148 -10.74 0.32 -16.69
CA MET A 148 -10.00 -0.42 -15.66
C MET A 148 -8.61 0.15 -15.39
N THR A 149 -7.96 0.70 -16.40
CA THR A 149 -6.61 1.27 -16.31
C THR A 149 -6.51 2.39 -15.28
N PHE A 150 -7.57 3.19 -15.08
CA PHE A 150 -7.58 4.23 -14.03
C PHE A 150 -7.47 3.63 -12.63
N GLY A 151 -8.20 2.55 -12.36
CA GLY A 151 -8.18 1.90 -11.05
C GLY A 151 -6.97 0.96 -10.91
N LEU A 152 -6.61 0.22 -11.94
CA LEU A 152 -5.70 -0.92 -11.82
C LEU A 152 -4.27 -0.63 -12.28
N GLY A 153 -4.03 0.46 -13.01
CA GLY A 153 -2.73 0.76 -13.62
C GLY A 153 -1.56 0.88 -12.63
N ARG A 154 -1.87 1.10 -11.34
CA ARG A 154 -0.88 1.22 -10.26
C ARG A 154 -0.97 0.10 -9.23
N LEU A 155 -1.73 -0.95 -9.51
CA LEU A 155 -1.99 -2.04 -8.56
C LEU A 155 -0.70 -2.76 -8.13
N TYR A 156 0.33 -2.79 -8.99
CA TYR A 156 1.65 -3.36 -8.71
C TYR A 156 2.33 -2.79 -7.46
N LYS A 157 1.96 -1.57 -7.02
CA LYS A 157 2.49 -0.96 -5.80
C LYS A 157 1.90 -1.56 -4.52
N LEU A 158 0.68 -2.09 -4.59
CA LEU A 158 -0.07 -2.71 -3.49
C LEU A 158 0.11 -4.21 -3.42
N MET A 159 0.17 -4.88 -4.57
CA MET A 159 0.19 -6.34 -4.66
C MET A 159 0.81 -6.80 -5.98
N ARG A 160 1.29 -8.05 -6.03
CA ARG A 160 1.98 -8.61 -7.21
C ARG A 160 1.27 -9.82 -7.81
N ASP A 161 0.44 -10.49 -7.00
CA ASP A 161 -0.21 -11.74 -7.33
C ASP A 161 -1.41 -11.99 -6.40
N GLU A 162 -2.10 -13.10 -6.62
CA GLU A 162 -3.24 -13.56 -5.85
C GLU A 162 -2.88 -13.83 -4.38
N SER A 163 -1.64 -14.27 -4.10
CA SER A 163 -1.21 -14.50 -2.72
C SER A 163 -1.21 -13.19 -1.94
N ASP A 164 -0.69 -12.11 -2.52
CA ASP A 164 -0.76 -10.77 -1.92
C ASP A 164 -2.22 -10.32 -1.78
N PHE A 165 -3.08 -10.56 -2.78
CA PHE A 165 -4.51 -10.22 -2.72
C PHE A 165 -5.22 -10.84 -1.52
N TYR A 166 -5.02 -12.15 -1.29
CA TYR A 166 -5.63 -12.86 -0.17
C TYR A 166 -4.98 -12.51 1.16
N ALA A 167 -3.65 -12.36 1.20
CA ALA A 167 -2.93 -11.97 2.43
C ALA A 167 -3.35 -10.59 2.94
N LEU A 168 -3.71 -9.67 2.04
CA LEU A 168 -4.19 -8.33 2.38
C LEU A 168 -5.71 -8.25 2.60
N ASN A 169 -6.43 -9.39 2.59
CA ASN A 169 -7.89 -9.46 2.71
C ASN A 169 -8.59 -8.46 1.78
N THR A 170 -8.24 -8.52 0.50
CA THR A 170 -8.61 -7.48 -0.46
C THR A 170 -10.07 -7.57 -0.88
N SER A 171 -10.78 -6.45 -0.84
CA SER A 171 -12.12 -6.27 -1.37
C SER A 171 -12.11 -5.37 -2.61
N ILE A 172 -12.88 -5.72 -3.64
CA ILE A 172 -12.96 -4.94 -4.88
C ILE A 172 -14.31 -4.22 -4.92
N LYS A 173 -14.27 -2.89 -4.97
CA LYS A 173 -15.42 -1.99 -5.04
C LYS A 173 -15.52 -1.40 -6.44
N GLN A 174 -16.57 -1.79 -7.15
CA GLN A 174 -16.90 -1.19 -8.43
C GLN A 174 -17.45 0.23 -8.21
N ILE A 175 -16.77 1.20 -8.82
CA ILE A 175 -17.16 2.62 -8.87
C ILE A 175 -17.64 2.98 -10.29
N ARG A 176 -18.49 4.01 -10.38
CA ARG A 176 -18.92 4.60 -11.66
C ARG A 176 -18.16 5.91 -11.89
N SER A 177 -18.00 6.29 -13.15
CA SER A 177 -17.16 7.39 -13.64
C SER A 177 -17.43 8.78 -13.02
N GLU A 178 -18.53 8.96 -12.27
CA GLU A 178 -18.87 10.21 -11.58
C GLU A 178 -18.15 10.42 -10.23
N THR A 179 -17.30 9.48 -9.79
CA THR A 179 -16.68 9.52 -8.44
C THR A 179 -15.15 9.64 -8.45
N ILE A 180 -14.54 10.06 -9.57
CA ILE A 180 -13.10 10.28 -9.65
C ILE A 180 -12.86 11.79 -9.77
N LEU A 181 -12.63 12.42 -8.62
CA LEU A 181 -12.07 13.77 -8.46
C LEU A 181 -10.87 13.68 -7.52
#